data_AF-A0A2D8EN62-F1
#
_entry.id   AF-A0A2D8EN62-F1
#
_cell.length_a   1.000
_cell.length_b   1.000
_cell.length_c   1.000
_cell.angle_alpha   90.00
_cell.angle_beta   90.00
_cell.angle_gamma   90.00
#
_symmetry.space_group_name_H-M   'P 1'
#
loop_
_entity.id
_entity.type
_entity.pdbx_description
1 polymer ?
#
loop_
_entity_poly.entity_id
_entity_poly.type
_entity_poly.pdbx_seq_one_letter_code
_entity_poly.pdbx_strand_id
1 'polypeptide(L)' 'MVHSPPHYNQAGIECIDAIRAATDGGYEYYLQGNIIKYLWRYRYKNGVEDLEKAKWYLEKLIEEIENE' A
#
# COMPACT_ATOMS: atom_id res chain seq x y z
N MET A 1 -13.68 -6.96 -0.45
CA MET A 1 -12.35 -7.28 0.10
C MET A 1 -11.32 -6.36 -0.55
N VAL A 2 -11.27 -5.10 -0.14
CA VAL A 2 -10.39 -4.09 -0.75
C VAL A 2 -9.01 -4.06 -0.09
N HIS A 3 -8.93 -4.42 1.20
CA HIS A 3 -7.73 -4.25 2.03
C HIS A 3 -6.94 -5.54 2.32
N SER A 4 -7.51 -6.74 2.12
CA SER A 4 -6.79 -8.02 2.26
C SER A 4 -7.32 -9.09 1.30
N PRO A 5 -6.86 -9.12 0.04
CA PRO A 5 -7.14 -10.24 -0.84
C PRO A 5 -6.47 -11.54 -0.36
N PRO A 6 -7.12 -12.71 -0.44
CA PRO A 6 -6.60 -13.99 0.08
C PRO A 6 -5.29 -14.50 -0.54
N HIS A 7 -4.76 -13.84 -1.56
CA HIS A 7 -3.50 -14.21 -2.20
C HIS A 7 -2.29 -13.41 -1.67
N TYR A 8 -2.51 -12.42 -0.80
CA TYR A 8 -1.44 -11.60 -0.21
C TYR A 8 -0.94 -12.10 1.15
N ASN A 9 -1.54 -13.14 1.70
CA ASN A 9 -1.22 -13.71 3.01
C ASN A 9 -0.75 -15.18 2.93
N GLN A 10 -0.20 -15.59 1.78
CA GLN A 10 0.40 -16.91 1.67
C GLN A 10 1.52 -17.06 2.71
N ALA A 11 1.46 -18.14 3.50
CA ALA A 11 2.38 -18.44 4.60
C ALA A 11 2.28 -17.56 5.88
N GLY A 12 1.18 -16.83 6.08
CA GLY A 12 0.87 -16.19 7.37
C GLY A 12 1.58 -14.86 7.63
N ILE A 13 2.22 -14.29 6.61
CA ILE A 13 2.81 -12.95 6.62
C ILE A 13 2.10 -12.15 5.53
N GLU A 14 1.65 -10.93 5.85
CA GLU A 14 1.10 -10.04 4.84
C GLU A 14 2.22 -9.59 3.90
N CYS A 15 1.96 -9.59 2.59
CA CYS A 15 2.94 -9.22 1.59
C CYS A 15 3.56 -7.83 1.84
N ILE A 16 2.79 -6.89 2.40
CA ILE A 16 3.31 -5.55 2.74
C ILE A 16 4.37 -5.59 3.85
N ASP A 17 4.22 -6.47 4.84
CA ASP A 17 5.20 -6.63 5.92
C ASP A 17 6.49 -7.25 5.38
N ALA A 18 6.38 -8.22 4.47
CA ALA A 18 7.53 -8.80 3.77
C ALA A 18 8.27 -7.75 2.93
N ILE A 19 7.54 -6.85 2.25
CA ILE A 19 8.13 -5.75 1.48
C ILE A 19 8.82 -4.74 2.41
N ARG A 20 8.20 -4.39 3.54
CA ARG A 20 8.82 -3.50 4.54
C ARG A 20 10.15 -4.08 5.01
N ALA A 21 10.16 -5.34 5.43
CA ALA A 21 11.39 -6.02 5.86
C ALA A 21 12.46 -6.11 4.75
N ALA A 22 12.04 -6.26 3.49
CA ALA A 22 12.97 -6.38 2.35
C ALA A 22 13.52 -5.03 1.85
N THR A 23 12.86 -3.92 2.17
CA THR A 23 13.20 -2.58 1.64
C THR A 23 13.88 -1.67 2.66
N ASP A 24 13.87 -2.01 3.95
CA ASP A 24 14.49 -1.21 5.02
C ASP A 24 14.05 0.26 4.92
N GLY A 25 14.97 1.24 4.97
CA GLY A 25 14.64 2.66 4.78
C GLY A 25 14.06 3.03 3.40
N GLY A 26 13.95 2.07 2.47
CA GLY A 26 13.30 2.26 1.17
C GLY A 26 11.80 2.02 1.15
N TYR A 27 11.19 1.57 2.26
CA TYR A 27 9.77 1.22 2.32
C TYR A 27 8.85 2.41 2.01
N GLU A 28 9.23 3.63 2.40
CA GLU A 28 8.47 4.85 2.09
C GLU A 28 8.26 5.04 0.57
N TYR A 29 9.24 4.71 -0.26
CA TYR A 29 9.15 4.85 -1.72
C TYR A 29 8.20 3.83 -2.33
N TYR A 30 8.12 2.63 -1.74
CA TYR A 30 7.12 1.63 -2.13
C TYR A 30 5.70 2.14 -1.85
N LEU A 31 5.47 2.76 -0.69
CA LEU A 31 4.18 3.35 -0.34
C LEU A 31 3.82 4.50 -1.29
N GLN A 32 4.75 5.44 -1.51
CA GLN A 32 4.58 6.56 -2.45
C GLN A 32 4.23 6.07 -3.87
N GLY A 33 4.94 5.08 -4.39
CA GLY A 33 4.67 4.50 -5.70
C GLY A 33 3.26 3.91 -5.80
N ASN A 34 2.77 3.26 -4.74
CA ASN A 34 1.39 2.76 -4.69
C ASN A 34 0.36 3.88 -4.69
N ILE A 35 0.58 4.93 -3.89
CA ILE A 35 -0.29 6.12 -3.85
C ILE A 35 -0.42 6.71 -5.26
N ILE A 36 0.71 6.97 -5.93
CA ILE A 36 0.74 7.52 -7.29
C ILE A 36 0.01 6.60 -8.26
N LYS A 37 0.27 5.28 -8.22
CA LYS A 37 -0.39 4.28 -9.08
C LYS A 37 -1.92 4.34 -8.96
N TYR A 38 -2.45 4.47 -7.74
CA TYR A 38 -3.89 4.50 -7.52
C TYR A 38 -4.51 5.85 -7.94
N LEU A 39 -3.86 6.96 -7.61
CA LEU A 39 -4.26 8.30 -8.08
C LEU A 39 -4.17 8.44 -9.61
N TRP A 40 -3.27 7.71 -10.27
CA TRP A 40 -3.16 7.73 -11.72
C TRP A 40 -4.34 7.02 -12.39
N ARG A 41 -4.77 5.88 -11.85
CA ARG A 41 -5.67 4.96 -12.56
C ARG A 41 -7.15 5.05 -12.17
N TYR A 42 -7.50 5.76 -11.08
CA TYR A 42 -8.87 5.75 -10.55
C TYR A 42 -9.91 6.19 -11.58
N ARG A 43 -9.59 7.18 -12.44
CA ARG A 43 -10.55 7.72 -13.43
C ARG A 43 -10.95 6.70 -14.51
N TYR A 44 -10.10 5.71 -14.79
CA TYR A 44 -10.29 4.79 -15.91
C TYR A 44 -10.31 3.30 -15.52
N LYS A 45 -10.11 2.95 -14.24
CA LYS A 45 -10.08 1.56 -13.78
C LYS A 45 -11.13 1.24 -12.71
N ASN A 46 -10.90 1.60 -11.45
CA ASN A 46 -11.78 1.19 -10.33
C ASN A 46 -12.47 2.36 -9.58
N GLY A 47 -12.38 3.60 -10.08
CA GLY A 47 -13.07 4.73 -9.48
C GLY A 47 -12.69 4.94 -8.01
N VAL A 48 -13.70 5.10 -7.16
CA VAL A 48 -13.54 5.36 -5.71
C VAL A 48 -12.71 4.27 -5.01
N GLU A 49 -12.79 3.01 -5.44
CA GLU A 49 -12.02 1.92 -4.82
C GLU A 49 -10.50 2.15 -4.91
N ASP A 50 -10.01 2.74 -6.01
CA ASP A 50 -8.59 3.10 -6.10
C ASP A 50 -8.26 4.30 -5.20
N LEU A 51 -9.18 5.25 -5.02
CA LEU A 51 -8.98 6.35 -4.06
C LEU A 51 -8.91 5.84 -2.61
N GLU A 52 -9.73 4.86 -2.25
CA GLU A 52 -9.67 4.19 -0.94
C GLU A 52 -8.35 3.44 -0.75
N LYS A 53 -7.82 2.80 -1.80
CA LYS A 53 -6.48 2.19 -1.76
C LYS A 53 -5.40 3.26 -1.60
N ALA A 54 -5.46 4.37 -2.34
CA ALA A 54 -4.52 5.47 -2.19
C ALA A 54 -4.52 6.00 -0.75
N LYS A 55 -5.70 6.20 -0.16
CA LYS A 55 -5.87 6.60 1.24
C LYS A 55 -5.21 5.59 2.19
N TRP A 56 -5.44 4.30 2.01
CA TRP A 56 -4.85 3.26 2.86
C TRP A 56 -3.31 3.27 2.82
N TYR A 57 -2.72 3.43 1.63
CA TYR A 57 -1.26 3.55 1.52
C TYR A 57 -0.73 4.86 2.12
N LEU A 58 -1.49 5.95 2.05
CA LEU A 58 -1.15 7.21 2.71
C LEU A 58 -1.17 7.08 4.23
N GLU A 59 -2.18 6.41 4.80
CA GLU A 59 -2.24 6.11 6.23
C GLU A 59 -1.02 5.31 6.67
N LYS A 60 -0.62 4.29 5.90
CA LYS A 60 0.60 3.52 6.18
C LYS A 60 1.88 4.34 6.09
N LEU A 61 1.96 5.31 5.17
CA LEU A 61 3.12 6.19 5.06
C LEU A 61 3.21 7.13 6.26
N ILE A 62 2.07 7.66 6.72
CA ILE A 62 2.02 8.48 7.94
C ILE A 62 2.49 7.65 9.15
N GLU A 63 1.97 6.43 9.31
CA GLU A 63 2.43 5.51 10.36
C GLU A 63 3.94 5.23 10.29
N GLU A 64 4.51 5.05 9.09
CA GLU A 64 5.96 4.83 8.95
C GLU A 64 6.76 6.01 9.48
N ILE A 65 6.42 7.24 9.05
CA ILE A 65 7.15 8.46 9.39
C ILE A 65 6.96 8.87 10.86
N GLU A 66 5.80 8.60 11.46
CA GLU A 66 5.56 8.88 12.88
C GLU A 66 6.32 7.93 13.83
N ASN A 67 6.68 6.73 13.35
CA ASN A 67 7.38 5.71 14.12
C ASN A 67 8.91 5.68 13.89
N GLU A 68 9.44 6.58 13.06
CA GLU A 68 10.88 6.87 12.91
C GLU A 68 11.38 7.87 13.97
#